data_AF-A0AA36NEH6-F1
#
_entry.id   AF-A0AA36NEH6-F1
#
_cell.length_a   1.000
_cell.length_b   1.000
_cell.length_c   1.000
_cell.angle_alpha   90.00
_cell.angle_beta   90.00
_cell.angle_gamma   90.00
#
_symmetry.space_group_name_H-M   'P 1'
#
loop_
_entity.id
_entity.type
_entity.pdbx_description
1 polymer ?
#
loop_
_entity_poly.entity_id
_entity_poly.type
_entity_poly.pdbx_seq_one_letter_code
_entity_poly.pdbx_strand_id
1 'polypeptide(L)'
;MAKHPARHAGLLLLASVLWLAAPSFVVPRRLAATAAVAPALGLLLPAPAANAELSPPLQRAVTRYAAQLQSAMDFLYFDIKEYLRSQNPRVFQLAINAIDTSGGSNTALERDLKAPLRQLVLAGEEDGEVDFKPLSTRIEANVQKMVEAASARQGDSAIAAGDQLIEDLSQLFATVNKEAEAKVFLLPKDPEYDKRLDAYRSKMAEGKQKNLMRKDVDG
;
A
#
# COMPACT_ATOMS: atom_id res chain seq x y z
N MET A 1 40.86 -20.02 41.61
CA MET A 1 39.97 -21.19 41.83
C MET A 1 38.64 -20.87 41.16
N ALA A 2 38.47 -21.08 39.86
CA ALA A 2 38.26 -22.34 39.13
C ALA A 2 36.89 -23.00 39.40
N LYS A 3 35.91 -22.79 38.49
CA LYS A 3 35.15 -23.81 37.71
C LYS A 3 33.73 -23.34 37.28
N HIS A 4 33.61 -22.87 36.03
CA HIS A 4 32.62 -23.44 35.09
C HIS A 4 33.28 -24.69 34.46
N PRO A 5 32.58 -25.72 33.89
CA PRO A 5 31.35 -25.64 33.07
C PRO A 5 30.39 -26.88 33.11
N ALA A 6 29.24 -26.79 32.45
CA ALA A 6 28.44 -27.92 31.92
C ALA A 6 27.51 -27.36 30.82
N ARG A 7 27.81 -27.37 29.52
CA ARG A 7 27.74 -28.46 28.51
C ARG A 7 26.66 -29.53 28.75
N HIS A 8 25.55 -29.44 27.99
CA HIS A 8 24.81 -30.51 27.29
C HIS A 8 24.08 -29.79 26.12
N ALA A 9 24.25 -30.05 24.82
CA ALA A 9 24.25 -31.29 24.01
C ALA A 9 22.90 -32.03 24.08
N GLY A 10 22.03 -31.78 23.11
CA GLY A 10 20.78 -32.50 22.85
C GLY A 10 20.20 -32.00 21.52
N LEU A 11 20.73 -32.48 20.39
CA LEU A 11 20.28 -33.65 19.64
C LEU A 11 18.95 -33.39 18.90
N LEU A 12 19.12 -33.16 17.60
CA LEU A 12 18.10 -33.25 16.55
C LEU A 12 17.31 -34.56 16.64
N LEU A 13 15.99 -34.45 16.52
CA LEU A 13 15.16 -35.54 16.03
C LEU A 13 14.11 -34.97 15.06
N LEU A 14 14.40 -35.19 13.78
CA LEU A 14 13.45 -35.16 12.69
C LEU A 14 12.31 -36.15 12.97
N ALA A 15 11.07 -35.67 12.95
CA ALA A 15 9.90 -36.51 12.76
C ALA A 15 9.10 -35.96 11.59
N SER A 16 9.37 -36.52 10.42
CA SER A 16 8.57 -36.39 9.22
C SER A 16 7.18 -36.98 9.48
N VAL A 17 6.13 -36.18 9.32
CA VAL A 17 4.76 -36.70 9.20
C VAL A 17 4.24 -36.35 7.82
N LEU A 18 4.41 -37.33 6.95
CA LEU A 18 3.81 -37.44 5.63
C LEU A 18 2.32 -37.79 5.83
N TRP A 19 1.39 -36.93 5.43
CA TRP A 19 -0.01 -37.32 5.25
C TRP A 19 -0.42 -37.08 3.80
N LEU A 20 -0.61 -38.20 3.11
CA LEU A 20 -1.33 -38.32 1.85
C LEU A 20 -2.82 -38.02 2.09
N ALA A 21 -3.39 -37.16 1.26
CA ALA A 21 -4.80 -37.26 0.88
C ALA A 21 -4.98 -36.61 -0.50
N ALA A 22 -4.89 -37.43 -1.55
CA ALA A 22 -5.32 -37.06 -2.89
C ALA A 22 -6.84 -37.28 -3.00
N PRO A 23 -7.63 -36.31 -3.44
CA PRO A 23 -8.98 -36.57 -3.91
C PRO A 23 -8.93 -37.10 -5.35
N SER A 24 -9.35 -38.35 -5.52
CA SER A 24 -9.61 -38.99 -6.81
C SER A 24 -10.85 -38.37 -7.45
N PHE A 25 -10.67 -37.46 -8.41
CA PHE A 25 -11.75 -37.06 -9.31
C PHE A 25 -11.75 -37.94 -10.55
N VAL A 26 -12.73 -38.84 -10.61
CA VAL A 26 -13.12 -39.59 -11.81
C VAL A 26 -13.86 -38.62 -12.73
N VAL A 27 -13.21 -38.18 -13.80
CA VAL A 27 -13.86 -37.46 -14.90
C VAL A 27 -14.31 -38.47 -15.96
N PRO A 28 -15.61 -38.65 -16.23
CA PRO A 28 -16.04 -39.40 -17.39
C PRO A 28 -15.83 -38.57 -18.66
N ARG A 29 -14.94 -39.07 -19.52
CA ARG A 29 -14.80 -38.69 -20.92
C ARG A 29 -16.07 -39.12 -21.65
N ARG A 30 -16.93 -38.18 -22.05
CA ARG A 30 -17.96 -38.43 -23.07
C ARG A 30 -17.60 -37.69 -24.36
N LEU A 31 -17.73 -38.46 -25.41
CA LEU A 31 -17.37 -38.20 -26.79
C LEU A 31 -18.26 -37.13 -27.41
N ALA A 32 -17.72 -36.53 -28.47
CA ALA A 32 -18.33 -35.58 -29.37
C ALA A 32 -19.73 -36.01 -29.84
N ALA A 33 -20.63 -35.03 -29.90
CA ALA A 33 -21.74 -35.02 -30.83
C ALA A 33 -21.74 -33.65 -31.53
N THR A 34 -21.23 -33.65 -32.76
CA THR A 34 -21.47 -32.62 -33.76
C THR A 34 -22.97 -32.51 -34.00
N ALA A 35 -23.55 -31.34 -33.76
CA ALA A 35 -24.89 -31.02 -34.25
C ALA A 35 -25.02 -29.53 -34.55
N ALA A 36 -25.24 -29.28 -35.85
CA ALA A 36 -26.08 -28.23 -36.42
C ALA A 36 -25.69 -26.76 -36.19
N VAL A 37 -25.17 -26.19 -37.29
CA VAL A 37 -25.32 -24.78 -37.65
C VAL A 37 -26.81 -24.43 -37.67
N ALA A 38 -27.20 -23.40 -36.91
CA ALA A 38 -28.42 -22.65 -37.12
C ALA A 38 -28.07 -21.15 -37.05
N PRO A 39 -28.30 -20.35 -38.12
CA PRO A 39 -28.07 -18.91 -38.07
C PRO A 39 -29.30 -18.27 -37.44
N ALA A 40 -29.29 -18.12 -36.12
CA ALA A 40 -30.20 -17.21 -35.45
C ALA A 40 -29.57 -15.82 -35.44
N LEU A 41 -29.94 -15.01 -36.43
CA LEU A 41 -29.87 -13.54 -36.38
C LEU A 41 -30.76 -13.06 -35.24
N GLY A 42 -30.30 -13.22 -34.00
CA GLY A 42 -30.77 -12.49 -32.84
C GLY A 42 -29.78 -11.38 -32.58
N LEU A 43 -30.21 -10.13 -32.74
CA LEU A 43 -29.53 -8.95 -32.24
C LEU A 43 -29.34 -9.13 -30.72
N LEU A 44 -28.23 -9.74 -30.33
CA LEU A 44 -27.60 -9.54 -29.02
C LEU A 44 -27.16 -8.08 -29.03
N LEU A 45 -28.08 -7.18 -28.69
CA LEU A 45 -27.70 -5.92 -28.10
C LEU A 45 -26.74 -6.30 -26.95
N PRO A 46 -25.47 -5.84 -26.97
CA PRO A 46 -24.63 -5.99 -25.80
C PRO A 46 -25.43 -5.37 -24.66
N ALA A 47 -25.75 -6.19 -23.64
CA ALA A 47 -26.22 -5.65 -22.39
C ALA A 47 -25.25 -4.52 -22.02
N PRO A 48 -25.74 -3.34 -21.58
CA PRO A 48 -24.84 -2.33 -21.07
C PRO A 48 -23.99 -3.05 -20.03
N ALA A 49 -22.68 -3.10 -20.28
CA ALA A 49 -21.75 -3.39 -19.20
C ALA A 49 -22.21 -2.48 -18.08
N ALA A 50 -22.56 -3.05 -16.94
CA ALA A 50 -22.70 -2.27 -15.73
C ALA A 50 -21.34 -1.58 -15.59
N ASN A 51 -21.25 -0.34 -16.07
CA ASN A 51 -20.04 0.45 -15.93
C ASN A 51 -19.91 0.58 -14.41
N ALA A 52 -18.98 -0.15 -13.81
CA ALA A 52 -18.62 0.10 -12.43
C ALA A 52 -17.96 1.47 -12.42
N GLU A 53 -18.80 2.47 -12.27
CA GLU A 53 -18.43 3.85 -12.15
C GLU A 53 -18.50 4.12 -10.65
N LEU A 54 -17.35 4.42 -10.05
CA LEU A 54 -17.27 4.90 -8.67
C LEU A 54 -18.41 5.88 -8.41
N SER A 55 -19.05 5.80 -7.26
CA SER A 55 -20.10 6.75 -6.93
C SER A 55 -19.63 8.20 -7.06
N PRO A 56 -20.50 9.14 -7.44
CA PRO A 56 -20.08 10.51 -7.72
C PRO A 56 -19.30 11.21 -6.59
N PRO A 57 -19.59 11.01 -5.29
CA PRO A 57 -18.75 11.52 -4.21
C PRO A 57 -17.35 10.89 -4.22
N LEU A 58 -17.27 9.56 -4.32
CA LEU A 58 -16.01 8.82 -4.31
C LEU A 58 -15.15 9.12 -5.53
N GLN A 59 -15.74 9.17 -6.73
CA GLN A 59 -15.05 9.55 -7.96
C GLN A 59 -14.43 10.95 -7.87
N ARG A 60 -15.15 11.92 -7.29
CA ARG A 60 -14.65 13.28 -7.07
C ARG A 60 -13.48 13.30 -6.08
N ALA A 61 -13.60 12.54 -4.99
CA ALA A 61 -12.53 12.42 -4.01
C ALA A 61 -11.28 11.76 -4.62
N VAL A 62 -11.45 10.64 -5.33
CA VAL A 62 -10.37 9.94 -6.04
C VAL A 62 -9.70 10.87 -7.05
N THR A 63 -10.47 11.53 -7.91
CA THR A 63 -9.93 12.47 -8.92
C THR A 63 -9.12 13.59 -8.29
N ARG A 64 -9.56 14.10 -7.13
CA ARG A 64 -8.89 15.20 -6.43
C ARG A 64 -7.64 14.76 -5.68
N TYR A 65 -7.67 13.58 -5.07
CA TYR A 65 -6.71 13.18 -4.03
C TYR A 65 -5.80 12.00 -4.42
N ALA A 66 -6.07 11.28 -5.50
CA ALA A 66 -5.30 10.10 -5.89
C ALA A 66 -3.81 10.41 -6.09
N ALA A 67 -3.47 11.53 -6.72
CA ALA A 67 -2.08 11.92 -6.92
C ALA A 67 -1.33 12.20 -5.61
N GLN A 68 -2.02 12.74 -4.59
CA GLN A 68 -1.43 12.99 -3.28
C GLN A 68 -1.23 11.68 -2.51
N LEU A 69 -2.27 10.84 -2.48
CA LEU A 69 -2.23 9.53 -1.84
C LEU A 69 -1.16 8.62 -2.47
N GLN A 70 -1.07 8.57 -3.80
CA GLN A 70 -0.01 7.83 -4.49
C GLN A 70 1.37 8.40 -4.17
N SER A 71 1.52 9.73 -4.12
CA SER A 71 2.79 10.36 -3.75
C SER A 71 3.20 10.08 -2.31
N ALA A 72 2.24 9.96 -1.38
CA ALA A 72 2.50 9.56 -0.01
C ALA A 72 2.94 8.10 0.08
N MET A 73 2.30 7.21 -0.67
CA MET A 73 2.75 5.81 -0.79
C MET A 73 4.16 5.73 -1.38
N ASP A 74 4.46 6.47 -2.44
CA ASP A 74 5.80 6.52 -3.05
C ASP A 74 6.84 6.99 -2.02
N PHE A 75 6.55 8.04 -1.25
CA PHE A 75 7.42 8.53 -0.18
C PHE A 75 7.63 7.50 0.94
N LEU A 76 6.57 6.81 1.37
CA LEU A 76 6.69 5.75 2.38
C LEU A 76 7.55 4.59 1.86
N TYR A 77 7.33 4.18 0.61
CA TYR A 77 7.94 3.00 0.02
C TYR A 77 9.40 3.21 -0.42
N PHE A 78 9.71 4.35 -1.04
CA PHE A 78 11.05 4.61 -1.56
C PHE A 78 11.96 5.29 -0.54
N ASP A 79 11.44 6.22 0.27
CA ASP A 79 12.27 7.01 1.18
C ASP A 79 12.21 6.44 2.61
N ILE A 80 11.04 6.48 3.27
CA ILE A 80 10.95 6.14 4.70
C ILE A 80 11.36 4.69 4.96
N LYS A 81 10.87 3.77 4.14
CA LYS A 81 11.20 2.35 4.20
C LYS A 81 12.71 2.08 4.04
N GLU A 82 13.41 2.84 3.20
CA GLU A 82 14.87 2.74 3.04
C GLU A 82 15.59 3.38 4.24
N TYR A 83 15.16 4.57 4.65
CA TYR A 83 15.82 5.32 5.71
C TYR A 83 15.73 4.63 7.07
N LEU A 84 14.58 4.04 7.42
CA LEU A 84 14.38 3.30 8.66
C LEU A 84 15.24 2.03 8.73
N ARG A 85 15.55 1.40 7.59
CA ARG A 85 16.41 0.21 7.51
C ARG A 85 17.89 0.55 7.42
N SER A 86 18.24 1.83 7.29
CA SER A 86 19.64 2.22 7.19
C SER A 86 20.36 2.06 8.52
N GLN A 87 21.49 1.37 8.51
CA GLN A 87 22.39 1.33 9.66
C GLN A 87 23.13 2.66 9.88
N ASN A 88 23.04 3.61 8.93
CA ASN A 88 23.65 4.92 9.07
C ASN A 88 22.77 5.83 9.95
N PRO A 89 23.25 6.28 11.12
CA PRO A 89 22.44 7.10 12.03
C PRO A 89 21.95 8.41 11.42
N ARG A 90 22.71 8.99 10.48
CA ARG A 90 22.30 10.22 9.78
C ARG A 90 21.09 9.98 8.88
N VAL A 91 21.08 8.85 8.18
CA VAL A 91 19.98 8.47 7.30
C VAL A 91 18.75 8.10 8.12
N PHE A 92 18.92 7.37 9.23
CA PHE A 92 17.82 7.11 10.16
C PHE A 92 17.22 8.41 10.73
N GLN A 93 18.06 9.41 11.05
CA GLN A 93 17.60 10.72 11.50
C GLN A 93 16.81 11.47 10.41
N LEU A 94 17.13 11.29 9.12
CA LEU A 94 16.30 11.81 8.02
C LEU A 94 14.92 11.18 8.03
N ALA A 95 14.80 9.88 8.33
CA ALA A 95 13.51 9.22 8.48
C ALA A 95 12.69 9.90 9.58
N ILE A 96 13.28 10.07 10.77
CA ILE A 96 12.64 10.74 11.91
C ILE A 96 12.16 12.13 11.48
N ASN A 97 13.04 12.97 10.94
CA ASN A 97 12.69 14.35 10.58
C ASN A 97 11.60 14.42 9.50
N ALA A 98 11.52 13.41 8.62
CA ALA A 98 10.56 13.39 7.53
C ALA A 98 9.17 12.90 7.97
N ILE A 99 9.10 12.08 9.03
CA ILE A 99 7.85 11.58 9.60
C ILE A 99 7.41 12.32 10.87
N ASP A 100 8.30 13.10 11.48
CA ASP A 100 8.02 13.83 12.71
C ASP A 100 6.82 14.75 12.52
N THR A 101 5.81 14.58 13.37
CA THR A 101 4.56 15.34 13.39
C THR A 101 4.53 16.44 14.45
N SER A 102 5.62 16.61 15.21
CA SER A 102 5.71 17.58 16.31
C SER A 102 5.50 19.05 15.89
N GLY A 103 5.73 19.37 14.61
CA GLY A 103 5.52 20.69 14.02
C GLY A 103 4.05 21.07 13.72
N GLY A 104 3.07 20.21 14.05
CA GLY A 104 1.64 20.45 13.83
C GLY A 104 1.12 19.93 12.48
N SER A 105 -0.07 20.41 12.06
CA SER A 105 -0.85 19.91 10.93
C SER A 105 -0.24 20.12 9.52
N ASN A 106 1.03 20.50 9.43
CA ASN A 106 1.71 20.88 8.19
C ASN A 106 2.80 19.89 7.76
N THR A 107 2.82 18.69 8.33
CA THR A 107 3.81 17.67 8.00
C THR A 107 3.45 16.98 6.69
N ALA A 108 4.44 16.41 6.00
CA ALA A 108 4.20 15.73 4.72
C ALA A 108 3.19 14.59 4.87
N LEU A 109 3.24 13.85 5.99
CA LEU A 109 2.28 12.80 6.30
C LEU A 109 0.87 13.35 6.58
N GLU A 110 0.72 14.47 7.28
CA GLU A 110 -0.63 15.03 7.49
C GLU A 110 -1.22 15.54 6.17
N ARG A 111 -0.43 16.32 5.41
CA ARG A 111 -0.87 16.99 4.17
C ARG A 111 -1.14 16.02 3.03
N ASP A 112 -0.23 15.06 2.80
CA ASP A 112 -0.26 14.23 1.58
C ASP A 112 -0.91 12.86 1.83
N LEU A 113 -1.03 12.42 3.09
CA LEU A 113 -1.66 11.14 3.44
C LEU A 113 -2.94 11.33 4.25
N LYS A 114 -2.86 11.84 5.48
CA LYS A 114 -3.99 11.79 6.43
C LYS A 114 -5.16 12.66 6.01
N ALA A 115 -4.92 13.91 5.61
CA ALA A 115 -6.01 14.79 5.16
C ALA A 115 -6.70 14.26 3.89
N PRO A 116 -5.98 13.88 2.82
CA PRO A 116 -6.57 13.23 1.64
C PRO A 116 -7.32 11.94 1.96
N LEU A 117 -6.77 11.10 2.85
CA LEU A 117 -7.39 9.84 3.27
C LEU A 117 -8.73 10.08 3.98
N ARG A 118 -8.81 11.03 4.90
CA ARG A 118 -10.07 11.38 5.58
C ARG A 118 -11.14 11.82 4.58
N GLN A 119 -10.76 12.62 3.59
CA GLN A 119 -11.69 13.07 2.55
C GLN A 119 -12.19 11.91 1.68
N LEU A 120 -11.31 10.96 1.37
CA LEU A 120 -11.68 9.74 0.64
C LEU A 120 -12.63 8.85 1.45
N VAL A 121 -12.37 8.67 2.75
CA VAL A 121 -13.21 7.88 3.65
C VAL A 121 -14.60 8.51 3.79
N LEU A 122 -14.67 9.82 4.01
CA LEU A 122 -15.95 10.55 4.07
C LEU A 122 -16.77 10.37 2.78
N ALA A 123 -16.12 10.40 1.63
CA ALA A 123 -16.79 10.20 0.35
C ALA A 123 -17.30 8.77 0.15
N GLY A 124 -16.59 7.75 0.66
CA GLY A 124 -17.06 6.36 0.64
C GLY A 124 -18.19 6.09 1.65
N GLU A 125 -18.16 6.76 2.81
CA GLU A 125 -19.22 6.67 3.82
C GLU A 125 -20.53 7.34 3.35
N GLU A 126 -20.45 8.47 2.63
CA GLU A 126 -21.63 9.21 2.14
C GLU A 126 -22.52 8.36 1.23
N ASP A 127 -21.92 7.42 0.53
CA ASP A 127 -22.59 6.61 -0.50
C ASP A 127 -22.87 5.16 -0.03
N GLY A 128 -22.23 4.71 1.04
CA GLY A 128 -22.49 3.40 1.66
C GLY A 128 -22.00 2.19 0.86
N GLU A 129 -21.36 2.40 -0.30
CA GLU A 129 -20.80 1.34 -1.15
C GLU A 129 -19.58 0.65 -0.51
N VAL A 130 -18.71 1.42 0.16
CA VAL A 130 -17.48 0.89 0.77
C VAL A 130 -17.19 1.51 2.12
N ASP A 131 -17.08 0.65 3.14
CA ASP A 131 -16.62 1.06 4.46
C ASP A 131 -15.08 1.10 4.52
N PHE A 132 -14.52 2.27 4.26
CA PHE A 132 -13.08 2.53 4.40
C PHE A 132 -12.64 2.81 5.85
N LYS A 133 -13.57 2.97 6.79
CA LYS A 133 -13.27 3.42 8.16
C LYS A 133 -12.37 2.45 8.93
N PRO A 134 -12.54 1.12 8.86
CA PRO A 134 -11.62 0.19 9.50
C PRO A 134 -10.19 0.34 8.97
N LEU A 135 -10.03 0.44 7.63
CA LEU A 135 -8.73 0.62 7.00
C LEU A 135 -8.09 1.97 7.38
N SER A 136 -8.85 3.06 7.33
CA SER A 136 -8.38 4.38 7.73
C SER A 136 -7.89 4.41 9.18
N THR A 137 -8.61 3.75 10.08
CA THR A 137 -8.23 3.66 11.50
C THR A 137 -6.91 2.91 11.67
N ARG A 138 -6.71 1.81 10.95
CA ARG A 138 -5.44 1.06 10.98
C ARG A 138 -4.29 1.86 10.38
N ILE A 139 -4.52 2.58 9.28
CA ILE A 139 -3.54 3.47 8.65
C ILE A 139 -3.10 4.54 9.64
N GLU A 140 -4.02 5.27 10.26
CA GLU A 140 -3.69 6.32 11.25
C GLU A 140 -2.95 5.73 12.47
N ALA A 141 -3.37 4.57 12.96
CA ALA A 141 -2.70 3.88 14.06
C ALA A 141 -1.25 3.46 13.70
N ASN A 142 -1.02 2.96 12.48
CA ASN A 142 0.31 2.54 12.04
C ASN A 142 1.23 3.74 11.75
N VAL A 143 0.68 4.86 11.27
CA VAL A 143 1.43 6.13 11.21
C VAL A 143 1.91 6.52 12.61
N GLN A 144 1.00 6.53 13.59
CA GLN A 144 1.34 6.92 14.97
C GLN A 144 2.41 5.99 15.57
N LYS A 145 2.22 4.67 15.46
CA LYS A 145 3.20 3.66 15.94
C LYS A 145 4.57 3.83 15.29
N MET A 146 4.61 4.09 13.98
CA MET A 146 5.86 4.30 13.25
C MET A 146 6.60 5.53 13.77
N VAL A 147 5.88 6.66 13.95
CA VAL A 147 6.45 7.92 14.46
C VAL A 147 6.96 7.76 15.90
N GLU A 148 6.17 7.13 16.78
CA GLU A 148 6.55 6.87 18.17
C GLU A 148 7.78 5.97 18.26
N ALA A 149 7.79 4.86 17.53
CA ALA A 149 8.91 3.92 17.53
C ALA A 149 10.18 4.56 16.96
N ALA A 150 10.08 5.32 15.86
CA ALA A 150 11.22 6.01 15.28
C ALA A 150 11.79 7.08 16.23
N SER A 151 10.92 7.85 16.90
CA SER A 151 11.31 8.86 17.89
C SER A 151 11.99 8.24 19.11
N ALA A 152 11.51 7.06 19.54
CA ALA A 152 12.12 6.25 20.58
C ALA A 152 13.39 5.48 20.12
N ARG A 153 13.83 5.67 18.86
CA ARG A 153 14.96 4.95 18.23
C ARG A 153 14.80 3.42 18.23
N GLN A 154 13.55 2.94 18.24
CA GLN A 154 13.20 1.54 18.11
C GLN A 154 13.07 1.18 16.63
N GLY A 155 14.21 1.05 15.95
CA GLY A 155 14.26 0.84 14.49
C GLY A 155 13.39 -0.31 14.00
N ASP A 156 13.51 -1.50 14.61
CA ASP A 156 12.73 -2.68 14.20
C ASP A 156 11.22 -2.48 14.34
N SER A 157 10.77 -1.84 15.43
CA SER A 157 9.36 -1.51 15.64
C SER A 157 8.85 -0.47 14.65
N ALA A 158 9.69 0.53 14.31
CA ALA A 158 9.36 1.53 13.30
C ALA A 158 9.26 0.91 11.90
N ILE A 159 10.17 0.01 11.55
CA ILE A 159 10.15 -0.74 10.29
C ILE A 159 8.87 -1.58 10.19
N ALA A 160 8.55 -2.35 11.24
CA ALA A 160 7.35 -3.18 11.26
C ALA A 160 6.06 -2.36 11.10
N ALA A 161 5.96 -1.22 11.79
CA ALA A 161 4.83 -0.31 11.64
C ALA A 161 4.75 0.33 10.24
N GLY A 162 5.90 0.70 9.66
CA GLY A 162 5.98 1.22 8.30
C GLY A 162 5.58 0.19 7.23
N ASP A 163 6.01 -1.06 7.37
CA ASP A 163 5.61 -2.15 6.47
C ASP A 163 4.09 -2.42 6.57
N GLN A 164 3.53 -2.43 7.78
CA GLN A 164 2.09 -2.60 7.98
C GLN A 164 1.28 -1.42 7.42
N LEU A 165 1.79 -0.19 7.55
CA LEU A 165 1.20 1.01 6.96
C LEU A 165 1.14 0.92 5.42
N ILE A 166 2.23 0.49 4.78
CA ILE A 166 2.28 0.27 3.33
C ILE A 166 1.28 -0.82 2.91
N GLU A 167 1.17 -1.89 3.68
CA GLU A 167 0.20 -2.95 3.41
C GLU A 167 -1.26 -2.45 3.52
N ASP A 168 -1.62 -1.75 4.58
CA ASP A 168 -2.98 -1.22 4.76
C ASP A 168 -3.34 -0.20 3.66
N LEU A 169 -2.39 0.65 3.26
CA LEU A 169 -2.59 1.57 2.13
C LEU A 169 -2.75 0.80 0.81
N SER A 170 -2.00 -0.27 0.62
CA SER A 170 -2.11 -1.11 -0.58
C SER A 170 -3.48 -1.80 -0.64
N GLN A 171 -4.01 -2.24 0.50
CA GLN A 171 -5.37 -2.79 0.58
C GLN A 171 -6.42 -1.74 0.22
N LEU A 172 -6.31 -0.52 0.76
CA LEU A 172 -7.22 0.57 0.44
C LEU A 172 -7.19 0.91 -1.07
N PHE A 173 -6.00 1.05 -1.65
CA PHE A 173 -5.84 1.32 -3.09
C PHE A 173 -6.36 0.18 -3.96
N ALA A 174 -6.16 -1.08 -3.55
CA ALA A 174 -6.71 -2.23 -4.26
C ALA A 174 -8.24 -2.23 -4.24
N THR A 175 -8.86 -1.86 -3.11
CA THR A 175 -10.32 -1.70 -3.03
C THR A 175 -10.80 -0.61 -3.99
N VAL A 176 -10.18 0.57 -4.00
CA VAL A 176 -10.57 1.64 -4.94
C VAL A 176 -10.39 1.21 -6.40
N ASN A 177 -9.28 0.56 -6.74
CA ASN A 177 -9.05 0.05 -8.10
C ASN A 177 -10.12 -0.98 -8.52
N LYS A 178 -10.58 -1.80 -7.57
CA LYS A 178 -11.63 -2.79 -7.81
C LYS A 178 -12.96 -2.10 -8.07
N GLU A 179 -13.38 -1.17 -7.22
CA GLU A 179 -14.64 -0.45 -7.40
C GLU A 179 -14.63 0.46 -8.63
N ALA A 180 -13.47 0.98 -9.02
CA ALA A 180 -13.31 1.77 -10.24
C ALA A 180 -13.19 0.92 -11.52
N GLU A 181 -13.07 -0.41 -11.40
CA GLU A 181 -12.69 -1.34 -12.48
C GLU A 181 -11.48 -0.85 -13.31
N ALA A 182 -10.59 -0.08 -12.67
CA ALA A 182 -9.49 0.62 -13.31
C ALA A 182 -8.28 0.72 -12.39
N LYS A 183 -7.07 0.75 -12.98
CA LYS A 183 -5.83 1.00 -12.23
C LYS A 183 -5.66 2.48 -11.94
N VAL A 184 -6.42 2.98 -10.96
CA VAL A 184 -6.30 4.34 -10.44
C VAL A 184 -4.97 4.52 -9.69
N PHE A 185 -4.66 3.54 -8.84
CA PHE A 185 -3.44 3.47 -8.05
C PHE A 185 -2.54 2.34 -8.57
N LEU A 186 -1.24 2.57 -8.54
CA LEU A 186 -0.26 1.50 -8.65
C LEU A 186 0.06 0.99 -7.24
N LEU A 187 0.22 -0.33 -7.11
CA LEU A 187 0.48 -0.99 -5.83
C LEU A 187 1.95 -1.43 -5.75
N PRO A 188 2.59 -1.41 -4.57
CA PRO A 188 3.97 -1.89 -4.40
C PRO A 188 4.24 -3.32 -4.89
N LYS A 189 3.21 -4.15 -4.99
CA LYS A 189 3.30 -5.53 -5.51
C LYS A 189 3.19 -5.60 -7.05
N ASP A 190 2.86 -4.49 -7.71
CA ASP A 190 2.79 -4.45 -9.17
C ASP A 190 4.20 -4.48 -9.78
N PRO A 191 4.45 -5.24 -10.85
CA PRO A 191 5.76 -5.32 -11.49
C PRO A 191 6.31 -3.98 -12.00
N GLU A 192 5.42 -3.00 -12.20
CA GLU A 192 5.76 -1.68 -12.71
C GLU A 192 5.92 -0.64 -11.62
N TYR A 193 5.72 -1.00 -10.35
CA TYR A 193 5.76 -0.03 -9.25
C TYR A 193 7.13 0.62 -9.12
N ASP A 194 8.20 -0.17 -9.23
CA ASP A 194 9.57 0.34 -9.15
C ASP A 194 9.92 1.30 -10.29
N LYS A 195 9.21 1.24 -11.44
CA LYS A 195 9.38 2.23 -12.52
C LYS A 195 8.94 3.63 -12.10
N ARG A 196 8.16 3.77 -11.02
CA ARG A 196 7.77 5.07 -10.46
C ARG A 196 8.92 5.77 -9.74
N LEU A 197 10.00 5.06 -9.39
CA LEU A 197 11.13 5.64 -8.64
C LEU A 197 11.72 6.87 -9.34
N ASP A 198 11.90 6.81 -10.66
CA ASP A 198 12.47 7.92 -11.43
C ASP A 198 11.53 9.13 -11.47
N ALA A 199 10.22 8.89 -11.65
CA ALA A 199 9.21 9.94 -11.60
C ALA A 199 9.12 10.58 -10.21
N TYR A 200 9.20 9.77 -9.16
CA TYR A 200 9.24 10.21 -7.78
C TYR A 200 10.47 11.09 -7.51
N ARG A 201 11.67 10.61 -7.86
CA ARG A 201 12.94 11.36 -7.69
C ARG A 201 12.95 12.67 -8.47
N SER A 202 12.44 12.67 -9.70
CA SER A 202 12.34 13.88 -10.52
C SER A 202 11.46 14.94 -9.87
N LYS A 203 10.27 14.55 -9.37
CA LYS A 203 9.36 15.44 -8.64
C LYS A 203 9.99 16.02 -7.37
N MET A 204 10.73 15.20 -6.62
CA MET A 204 11.43 15.67 -5.42
C MET A 204 12.57 16.63 -5.75
N ALA A 205 13.28 16.42 -6.87
CA ALA A 205 14.31 17.34 -7.35
C ALA A 205 13.72 18.70 -7.78
N GLU A 206 12.60 18.71 -8.52
CA GLU A 206 11.88 19.92 -8.90
C GLU A 206 11.39 20.71 -7.68
N GLY A 207 10.87 20.01 -6.66
CA GLY A 207 10.44 20.64 -5.41
C GLY A 207 11.58 21.37 -4.69
N LYS A 208 12.78 20.77 -4.69
CA LYS A 208 13.99 21.41 -4.14
C LYS A 208 14.38 22.65 -4.94
N GLN A 209 14.37 22.58 -6.27
CA GLN A 209 14.70 23.72 -7.14
C GLN A 209 13.74 24.90 -6.97
N LYS A 210 12.42 24.65 -6.91
CA LYS A 210 11.42 25.71 -6.70
C LYS A 210 11.60 26.43 -5.36
N ASN A 211 12.02 25.72 -4.32
CA ASN A 211 12.29 26.30 -3.00
C ASN A 211 13.60 27.11 -2.96
N LEU A 212 14.61 26.73 -3.76
CA LEU A 212 15.84 27.50 -3.92
C LEU A 212 15.53 28.83 -4.63
N MET A 213 14.83 28.79 -5.77
CA MET A 213 14.50 30.00 -6.53
C MET A 213 13.60 31.00 -5.78
N ARG A 214 12.74 30.54 -4.87
CA ARG A 214 11.95 31.44 -4.02
C ARG A 214 12.79 32.18 -2.98
N LYS A 215 13.81 31.51 -2.42
CA LYS A 215 14.71 32.14 -1.44
C LYS A 215 15.60 33.22 -2.06
N ASP A 216 15.91 33.09 -3.36
CA ASP A 216 16.72 34.08 -4.09
C ASP A 216 15.92 35.33 -4.51
N VAL A 217 14.57 35.29 -4.44
CA VAL A 217 13.69 36.42 -4.81
C VAL A 217 13.30 37.27 -3.60
N ASP A 218 13.33 36.69 -2.40
CA ASP A 218 12.96 37.36 -1.14
C ASP A 218 14.19 37.82 -0.30
N GLY A 219 15.41 37.66 -0.82
CA GLY A 219 16.68 38.06 -0.18
C GLY A 219 17.36 39.21 -0.90
#